data_AF-U1SBS8-F1
#
_entry.id   AF-U1SBS8-F1
#
_cell.length_a   1.000
_cell.length_b   1.000
_cell.length_c   1.000
_cell.angle_alpha   90.00
_cell.angle_beta   90.00
_cell.angle_gamma   90.00
#
_symmetry.space_group_name_H-M   'P 1'
#
loop_
_entity.id
_entity.type
_entity.pdbx_description
1 polymer ?
#
loop_
_entity_poly.entity_id
_entity_poly.type
_entity_poly.pdbx_seq_one_letter_code
_entity_poly.pdbx_strand_id
1 'polypeptide(L)'
;STNDDIQILRVTPRELENIRQAKHDPAVMQRFEANKHKIATLNTLYHLNIQQLYYTTDGDIDYITDKVNRMYEQTLELAYRSLLSQTRLAPYFEHLTAVSQGTTPKTAEKLIALFDAKFKQSPEAALTDLAEFLSLLPQPRAWAEGLVLLQRYTAYAKAQGIYAAWQRDNQATLNVLTDIGFRFGSKGTDAADVFISHDES
;
A
#
# COMPACT_ATOMS: atom_id res chain seq x y z
N SER A 1 24.85 10.54 -4.66
CA SER A 1 24.43 10.94 -6.01
C SER A 1 23.88 12.35 -5.93
N THR A 2 24.61 13.33 -6.43
CA THR A 2 24.09 14.70 -6.60
C THR A 2 23.00 14.66 -7.68
N ASN A 3 21.85 15.26 -7.40
CA ASN A 3 20.68 15.21 -8.26
C ASN A 3 20.91 16.15 -9.45
N ASP A 4 21.16 15.60 -10.65
CA ASP A 4 21.53 16.33 -11.87
C ASP A 4 20.37 17.15 -12.50
N ASP A 5 19.18 17.18 -11.88
CA ASP A 5 17.99 17.87 -12.40
C ASP A 5 17.72 19.25 -11.77
N ILE A 6 18.68 19.85 -11.05
CA ILE A 6 18.50 21.20 -10.50
C ILE A 6 18.81 22.25 -11.60
N GLN A 7 17.76 22.76 -12.25
CA GLN A 7 17.89 23.90 -13.16
C GLN A 7 17.95 25.22 -12.37
N ILE A 8 19.08 25.93 -12.48
CA ILE A 8 19.24 27.28 -11.92
C ILE A 8 18.79 28.29 -12.98
N LEU A 9 17.60 28.88 -12.81
CA LEU A 9 17.13 29.99 -13.65
C LEU A 9 17.71 31.31 -13.18
N ARG A 10 18.40 32.04 -14.07
CA ARG A 10 18.80 33.44 -13.83
C ARG A 10 17.73 34.36 -14.41
N VAL A 11 17.16 35.21 -13.56
CA VAL A 11 16.09 36.13 -13.93
C VAL A 11 16.44 37.56 -13.50
N THR A 12 15.99 38.53 -14.30
CA THR A 12 16.00 39.94 -13.89
C THR A 12 14.95 40.20 -12.80
N PRO A 13 15.06 41.30 -12.03
CA PRO A 13 14.05 41.66 -11.03
C PRO A 13 12.64 41.77 -11.60
N ARG A 14 12.50 42.21 -12.85
CA ARG A 14 11.21 42.35 -13.53
C ARG A 14 10.63 40.98 -13.96
N GLU A 15 11.47 40.07 -14.43
CA GLU A 15 11.04 38.70 -14.76
C GLU A 15 10.67 37.92 -13.50
N LEU A 16 11.40 38.09 -12.40
CA LEU A 16 11.05 37.52 -11.11
C LEU A 16 9.68 38.04 -10.63
N GLU A 17 9.40 39.32 -10.80
CA GLU A 17 8.11 39.89 -10.44
C GLU A 17 6.98 39.36 -11.33
N ASN A 18 7.22 39.20 -12.64
CA ASN A 18 6.25 38.59 -13.54
C ASN A 18 5.96 37.12 -13.19
N ILE A 19 6.97 36.36 -12.76
CA ILE A 19 6.80 34.98 -12.29
C ILE A 19 5.97 34.97 -10.99
N ARG A 20 6.23 35.88 -10.05
CA ARG A 20 5.49 35.99 -8.79
C ARG A 20 4.03 36.42 -8.99
N GLN A 21 3.76 37.22 -10.02
CA GLN A 21 2.42 37.72 -10.35
C GLN A 21 1.70 36.87 -11.41
N ALA A 22 2.30 35.76 -11.85
CA ALA A 22 1.67 34.87 -12.82
C ALA A 22 0.31 34.42 -12.29
N LYS A 23 -0.74 34.64 -13.10
CA LYS A 23 -2.07 34.11 -12.79
C LYS A 23 -2.10 32.64 -13.15
N HIS A 24 -2.22 31.80 -12.14
CA HIS A 24 -2.40 30.36 -12.27
C HIS A 24 -3.86 30.01 -12.56
N ASP A 25 -4.10 28.87 -13.21
CA ASP A 25 -5.46 28.34 -13.36
C ASP A 25 -6.12 28.18 -11.97
N PRO A 26 -7.31 28.77 -11.75
CA PRO A 26 -8.03 28.65 -10.47
C PRO A 26 -8.27 27.21 -10.01
N ALA A 27 -8.50 26.27 -10.93
CA ALA A 27 -8.73 24.87 -10.60
C ALA A 27 -7.45 24.17 -10.11
N VAL A 28 -6.31 24.50 -10.71
CA VAL A 28 -4.98 24.02 -10.29
C VAL A 28 -4.69 24.54 -8.88
N MET A 29 -4.93 25.82 -8.64
CA MET A 29 -4.72 26.42 -7.32
C MET A 29 -5.68 25.82 -6.27
N GLN A 30 -6.94 25.58 -6.62
CA GLN A 30 -7.90 24.94 -5.71
C GLN A 30 -7.46 23.53 -5.31
N ARG A 31 -6.95 22.72 -6.25
CA ARG A 31 -6.40 21.39 -5.96
C ARG A 31 -5.18 21.48 -5.03
N PHE A 32 -4.30 22.44 -5.24
CA PHE A 32 -3.15 22.66 -4.37
C PHE A 32 -3.57 23.04 -2.94
N GLU A 33 -4.47 24.01 -2.80
CA GLU A 33 -5.01 24.44 -1.52
C GLU A 33 -5.70 23.28 -0.76
N ALA A 34 -6.47 22.46 -1.47
CA ALA A 34 -7.11 21.28 -0.90
C ALA A 34 -6.10 20.27 -0.32
N ASN A 35 -4.85 20.24 -0.81
CA ASN A 35 -3.81 19.32 -0.35
C ASN A 35 -2.87 19.89 0.72
N LYS A 36 -3.03 21.17 1.13
CA LYS A 36 -2.18 21.78 2.17
C LYS A 36 -2.17 21.03 3.50
N HIS A 37 -3.28 20.42 3.89
CA HIS A 37 -3.34 19.62 5.12
C HIS A 37 -2.39 18.42 5.07
N LYS A 38 -2.22 17.78 3.90
CA LYS A 38 -1.27 16.68 3.70
C LYS A 38 0.18 17.15 3.85
N ILE A 39 0.50 18.33 3.33
CA ILE A 39 1.82 18.97 3.50
C ILE A 39 2.10 19.20 4.99
N ALA A 40 1.13 19.72 5.74
CA ALA A 40 1.27 19.93 7.18
C ALA A 40 1.53 18.62 7.93
N THR A 41 0.79 17.55 7.62
CA THR A 41 1.03 16.22 8.21
C THR A 41 2.43 15.70 7.88
N LEU A 42 2.86 15.77 6.62
CA LEU A 42 4.18 15.32 6.20
C LEU A 42 5.31 16.16 6.85
N ASN A 43 5.13 17.47 6.98
CA ASN A 43 6.07 18.36 7.68
C ASN A 43 6.26 17.93 9.13
N THR A 44 5.17 17.63 9.84
CA THR A 44 5.24 17.17 11.23
C THR A 44 5.91 15.81 11.35
N LEU A 45 5.56 14.86 10.48
CA LEU A 45 6.06 13.48 10.59
C LEU A 45 7.53 13.35 10.19
N TYR A 46 7.95 14.03 9.13
CA TYR A 46 9.30 13.91 8.57
C TYR A 46 10.21 15.08 8.92
N HIS A 47 9.76 16.02 9.77
CA HIS A 47 10.46 17.26 10.08
C HIS A 47 10.87 18.05 8.83
N LEU A 48 10.07 17.97 7.76
CA LEU A 48 10.33 18.71 6.53
C LEU A 48 10.01 20.19 6.78
N ASN A 49 10.89 21.07 6.30
CA ASN A 49 10.63 22.51 6.32
C ASN A 49 10.01 22.95 4.99
N ILE A 50 8.79 22.48 4.68
CA ILE A 50 8.02 22.90 3.50
C ILE A 50 7.30 24.23 3.78
N GLN A 51 7.93 25.17 4.48
CA GLN A 51 7.32 26.48 4.78
C GLN A 51 7.28 27.39 3.54
N GLN A 52 8.08 27.09 2.50
CA GLN A 52 8.11 27.84 1.25
C GLN A 52 8.28 26.87 0.07
N LEU A 53 7.16 26.55 -0.60
CA LEU A 53 7.18 25.89 -1.91
C LEU A 53 7.25 26.96 -2.98
N TYR A 54 8.30 26.93 -3.78
CA TYR A 54 8.42 27.77 -4.96
C TYR A 54 7.87 27.01 -6.17
N TYR A 55 6.84 27.57 -6.80
CA TYR A 55 6.31 27.12 -8.08
C TYR A 55 6.22 28.32 -9.02
N THR A 56 6.42 28.09 -10.31
CA THR A 56 6.47 29.14 -11.33
C THR A 56 5.44 28.93 -12.44
N THR A 57 5.01 27.69 -12.63
CA THR A 57 4.01 27.28 -13.63
C THR A 57 2.92 26.43 -13.00
N ASP A 58 1.78 26.30 -13.68
CA ASP A 58 0.72 25.37 -13.28
C ASP A 58 1.24 23.91 -13.21
N GLY A 59 2.18 23.56 -14.11
CA GLY A 59 2.83 22.25 -14.10
C GLY A 59 3.67 21.98 -12.84
N ASP A 60 4.33 23.01 -12.30
CA ASP A 60 5.06 22.89 -11.03
C ASP A 60 4.08 22.62 -9.87
N ILE A 61 2.95 23.32 -9.85
CA ILE A 61 1.90 23.17 -8.84
C ILE A 61 1.33 21.74 -8.89
N ASP A 62 1.02 21.25 -10.08
CA ASP A 62 0.53 19.88 -10.29
C ASP A 62 1.57 18.85 -9.84
N TYR A 63 2.83 19.01 -10.25
CA TYR A 63 3.91 18.10 -9.85
C TYR A 63 4.09 18.04 -8.33
N ILE A 64 4.12 19.18 -7.65
CA ILE A 64 4.21 19.25 -6.19
C ILE A 64 2.99 18.58 -5.56
N THR A 65 1.79 18.88 -6.04
CA THR A 65 0.53 18.31 -5.54
C THR A 65 0.55 16.78 -5.65
N ASP A 66 0.96 16.25 -6.78
CA ASP A 66 1.02 14.81 -7.04
C ASP A 66 2.12 14.12 -6.23
N LYS A 67 3.24 14.79 -5.97
CA LYS A 67 4.29 14.28 -5.08
C LYS A 67 3.82 14.24 -3.63
N VAL A 68 3.20 15.31 -3.14
CA VAL A 68 2.61 15.37 -1.79
C VAL A 68 1.54 14.30 -1.61
N ASN A 69 0.66 14.11 -2.60
CA ASN A 69 -0.37 13.08 -2.56
C ASN A 69 0.23 11.69 -2.42
N ARG A 70 1.18 11.34 -3.30
CA ARG A 70 1.85 10.04 -3.24
C ARG A 70 2.57 9.81 -1.92
N MET A 71 3.33 10.79 -1.43
CA MET A 71 4.03 10.68 -0.15
C MET A 71 3.05 10.47 1.00
N TYR A 72 1.96 11.26 1.04
CA TYR A 72 0.95 11.15 2.08
C TYR A 72 0.24 9.79 2.06
N GLU A 73 -0.17 9.31 0.89
CA GLU A 73 -0.79 7.98 0.72
C GLU A 73 0.16 6.86 1.15
N GLN A 74 1.44 6.94 0.77
CA GLN A 74 2.47 5.99 1.21
C GLN A 74 2.65 6.02 2.74
N THR A 75 2.68 7.19 3.36
CA THR A 75 2.77 7.32 4.82
C THR A 75 1.57 6.69 5.52
N LEU A 76 0.35 6.92 5.02
CA LEU A 76 -0.85 6.29 5.57
C LEU A 76 -0.80 4.76 5.44
N GLU A 77 -0.38 4.24 4.29
CA GLU A 77 -0.24 2.80 4.07
C GLU A 77 0.79 2.19 5.04
N LEU A 78 1.97 2.81 5.18
CA LEU A 78 3.00 2.36 6.11
C LEU A 78 2.53 2.38 7.56
N ALA A 79 1.84 3.44 7.97
CA ALA A 79 1.28 3.54 9.32
C ALA A 79 0.23 2.45 9.57
N TYR A 80 -0.70 2.26 8.62
CA TYR A 80 -1.72 1.19 8.67
C TYR A 80 -1.06 -0.19 8.81
N ARG A 81 -0.13 -0.54 7.91
CA ARG A 81 0.57 -1.82 7.93
C ARG A 81 1.36 -2.06 9.22
N SER A 82 2.01 -1.03 9.74
CA SER A 82 2.79 -1.10 11.00
C SER A 82 1.90 -1.38 12.21
N LEU A 83 0.65 -0.93 12.19
CA LEU A 83 -0.32 -1.13 13.27
C LEU A 83 -1.11 -2.44 13.15
N LEU A 84 -1.23 -3.01 11.95
CA LEU A 84 -2.01 -4.24 11.72
C LEU A 84 -1.57 -5.40 12.60
N SER A 85 -0.25 -5.66 12.67
CA SER A 85 0.33 -6.74 13.48
C SER A 85 0.13 -6.55 14.98
N GLN A 86 -0.12 -5.32 15.43
CA GLN A 86 -0.32 -4.96 16.83
C GLN A 86 -1.81 -4.85 17.21
N THR A 87 -2.71 -4.91 16.24
CA THR A 87 -4.14 -4.68 16.44
C THR A 87 -4.94 -5.87 15.94
N ARG A 88 -5.61 -5.74 14.79
CA ARG A 88 -6.50 -6.75 14.23
C ARG A 88 -5.79 -8.08 14.00
N LEU A 89 -4.52 -8.05 13.56
CA LEU A 89 -3.76 -9.27 13.27
C LEU A 89 -2.95 -9.79 14.46
N ALA A 90 -2.93 -9.08 15.60
CA ALA A 90 -2.15 -9.47 16.77
C ALA A 90 -2.37 -10.95 17.18
N PRO A 91 -3.61 -11.49 17.21
CA PRO A 91 -3.83 -12.89 17.57
C PRO A 91 -3.10 -13.87 16.64
N TYR A 92 -2.96 -13.56 15.35
CA TYR A 92 -2.23 -14.42 14.40
C TYR A 92 -0.71 -14.33 14.61
N PHE A 93 -0.19 -13.12 14.87
CA PHE A 93 1.25 -12.89 15.08
C PHE A 93 1.76 -13.46 16.41
N GLU A 94 0.93 -13.54 17.46
CA GLU A 94 1.30 -14.20 18.73
C GLU A 94 1.68 -15.69 18.56
N HIS A 95 1.12 -16.33 17.53
CA HIS A 95 1.40 -17.72 17.17
C HIS A 95 2.58 -17.89 16.21
N LEU A 96 3.34 -16.83 15.96
CA LEU A 96 4.60 -16.90 15.23
C LEU A 96 5.81 -17.05 16.18
N THR A 97 6.85 -17.74 15.72
CA THR A 97 8.18 -17.79 16.36
C THR A 97 9.18 -17.10 15.45
N ALA A 98 9.97 -16.19 15.99
CA ALA A 98 11.19 -15.79 15.31
C ALA A 98 12.16 -16.98 15.28
N VAL A 99 12.68 -17.30 14.11
CA VAL A 99 13.77 -18.26 13.89
C VAL A 99 14.94 -17.55 13.21
N SER A 100 16.15 -18.10 13.28
CA SER A 100 17.36 -17.46 12.75
C SER A 100 17.33 -17.14 11.25
N GLN A 101 16.40 -17.73 10.49
CA GLN A 101 16.18 -17.46 9.06
C GLN A 101 14.83 -16.76 8.73
N GLY A 102 14.09 -16.26 9.74
CA GLY A 102 12.82 -15.56 9.52
C GLY A 102 11.79 -15.82 10.62
N THR A 103 10.54 -16.05 10.24
CA THR A 103 9.44 -16.33 11.18
C THR A 103 8.71 -17.60 10.76
N THR A 104 8.58 -18.58 11.65
CA THR A 104 7.80 -19.81 11.42
C THR A 104 6.67 -19.91 12.44
N PRO A 105 5.47 -20.40 12.08
CA PRO A 105 4.41 -20.64 13.04
C PRO A 105 4.89 -21.52 14.21
N LYS A 106 4.68 -21.09 15.47
CA LYS A 106 4.95 -21.89 16.68
C LYS A 106 4.18 -23.21 16.66
N THR A 107 2.99 -23.16 16.08
CA THR A 107 2.04 -24.25 15.90
C THR A 107 1.17 -23.91 14.71
N ALA A 108 1.54 -24.39 13.51
CA ALA A 108 0.76 -24.15 12.28
C ALA A 108 -0.73 -24.50 12.47
N GLU A 109 -1.02 -25.58 13.20
CA GLU A 109 -2.38 -26.02 13.55
C GLU A 109 -3.22 -24.95 14.27
N LYS A 110 -2.65 -24.25 15.26
CA LYS A 110 -3.40 -23.20 15.99
C LYS A 110 -3.65 -21.99 15.11
N LEU A 111 -2.67 -21.62 14.28
CA LEU A 111 -2.81 -20.52 13.34
C LEU A 111 -3.90 -20.80 12.31
N ILE A 112 -3.92 -22.02 11.75
CA ILE A 112 -4.98 -22.49 10.85
C ILE A 112 -6.33 -22.46 11.54
N ALA A 113 -6.42 -22.97 12.78
CA ALA A 113 -7.67 -23.00 13.53
C ALA A 113 -8.25 -21.60 13.78
N LEU A 114 -7.41 -20.59 14.01
CA LEU A 114 -7.85 -19.19 14.14
C LEU A 114 -8.44 -18.65 12.84
N PHE A 115 -7.75 -18.85 11.72
CA PHE A 115 -8.26 -18.44 10.41
C PHE A 115 -9.57 -19.16 10.07
N ASP A 116 -9.67 -20.47 10.36
CA ASP A 116 -10.88 -21.26 10.13
C ASP A 116 -12.05 -20.77 10.99
N ALA A 117 -11.79 -20.46 12.26
CA ALA A 117 -12.79 -19.92 13.16
C ALA A 117 -13.30 -18.57 12.67
N LYS A 118 -12.41 -17.68 12.23
CA LYS A 118 -12.78 -16.38 11.64
C LYS A 118 -13.57 -16.57 10.36
N PHE A 119 -13.15 -17.48 9.48
CA PHE A 119 -13.80 -17.75 8.20
C PHE A 119 -15.23 -18.26 8.38
N LYS A 120 -15.48 -19.12 9.38
CA LYS A 120 -16.85 -19.56 9.72
C LYS A 120 -17.77 -18.41 10.14
N GLN A 121 -17.23 -17.34 10.71
CA GLN A 121 -18.00 -16.18 11.15
C GLN A 121 -18.15 -15.13 10.04
N SER A 122 -17.06 -14.84 9.32
CA SER A 122 -17.00 -13.87 8.23
C SER A 122 -15.93 -14.28 7.22
N PRO A 123 -16.33 -14.95 6.12
CA PRO A 123 -15.41 -15.40 5.08
C PRO A 123 -14.58 -14.29 4.45
N GLU A 124 -15.21 -13.14 4.17
CA GLU A 124 -14.55 -11.98 3.57
C GLU A 124 -13.50 -11.37 4.52
N ALA A 125 -13.84 -11.18 5.79
CA ALA A 125 -12.89 -10.66 6.77
C ALA A 125 -11.72 -11.62 7.00
N ALA A 126 -11.97 -12.93 7.02
CA ALA A 126 -10.91 -13.93 7.13
C ALA A 126 -9.99 -13.95 5.90
N LEU A 127 -10.54 -13.74 4.70
CA LEU A 127 -9.76 -13.60 3.48
C LEU A 127 -8.87 -12.33 3.52
N THR A 128 -9.42 -11.19 3.95
CA THR A 128 -8.62 -9.96 4.17
C THR A 128 -7.54 -10.18 5.22
N ASP A 129 -7.87 -10.72 6.39
CA ASP A 129 -6.91 -10.97 7.46
C ASP A 129 -5.76 -11.86 6.97
N LEU A 130 -6.08 -12.93 6.23
CA LEU A 130 -5.08 -13.86 5.71
C LEU A 130 -4.18 -13.21 4.65
N ALA A 131 -4.75 -12.46 3.70
CA ALA A 131 -3.99 -11.77 2.67
C ALA A 131 -3.04 -10.73 3.27
N GLU A 132 -3.53 -9.93 4.23
CA GLU A 132 -2.71 -8.94 4.92
C GLU A 132 -1.62 -9.61 5.76
N PHE A 133 -1.96 -10.67 6.50
CA PHE A 133 -1.01 -11.44 7.28
C PHE A 133 0.13 -11.98 6.42
N LEU A 134 -0.18 -12.63 5.29
CA LEU A 134 0.81 -13.11 4.33
C LEU A 134 1.66 -11.96 3.78
N SER A 135 1.06 -10.80 3.49
CA SER A 135 1.81 -9.63 2.98
C SER A 135 2.82 -9.05 3.97
N LEU A 136 2.69 -9.40 5.27
CA LEU A 136 3.56 -8.92 6.34
C LEU A 136 4.60 -9.96 6.78
N LEU A 137 4.51 -11.21 6.29
CA LEU A 137 5.51 -12.23 6.61
C LEU A 137 6.81 -11.97 5.82
N PRO A 138 8.00 -12.26 6.40
CA PRO A 138 9.25 -12.19 5.66
C PRO A 138 9.33 -13.20 4.50
N GLN A 139 8.71 -14.38 4.68
CA GLN A 139 8.70 -15.46 3.69
C GLN A 139 7.31 -16.12 3.61
N PRO A 140 6.30 -15.42 3.04
CA PRO A 140 4.93 -15.94 3.04
C PRO A 140 4.77 -17.24 2.25
N ARG A 141 5.62 -17.44 1.23
CA ARG A 141 5.63 -18.66 0.40
C ARG A 141 6.10 -19.90 1.15
N ALA A 142 6.78 -19.75 2.29
CA ALA A 142 7.25 -20.87 3.09
C ALA A 142 6.12 -21.52 3.92
N TRP A 143 4.98 -20.85 4.09
CA TRP A 143 3.84 -21.37 4.85
C TRP A 143 2.81 -22.02 3.92
N ALA A 144 3.05 -23.28 3.55
CA ALA A 144 2.23 -24.02 2.59
C ALA A 144 0.74 -24.08 2.97
N GLU A 145 0.43 -24.27 4.25
CA GLU A 145 -0.95 -24.34 4.72
C GLU A 145 -1.67 -22.99 4.57
N GLY A 146 -0.95 -21.87 4.76
CA GLY A 146 -1.47 -20.53 4.51
C GLY A 146 -1.85 -20.30 3.05
N LEU A 147 -1.08 -20.87 2.11
CA LEU A 147 -1.37 -20.82 0.69
C LEU A 147 -2.64 -21.62 0.35
N VAL A 148 -2.81 -22.80 0.94
CA VAL A 148 -4.03 -23.62 0.80
C VAL A 148 -5.24 -22.86 1.35
N LEU A 149 -5.12 -22.20 2.51
CA LEU A 149 -6.17 -21.35 3.06
C LEU A 149 -6.52 -20.20 2.11
N LEU A 150 -5.51 -19.52 1.54
CA LEU A 150 -5.70 -18.38 0.64
C LEU A 150 -6.45 -18.80 -0.63
N GLN A 151 -6.08 -19.93 -1.22
CA GLN A 151 -6.77 -20.51 -2.38
C GLN A 151 -8.22 -20.85 -2.05
N ARG A 152 -8.46 -21.55 -0.94
CA ARG A 152 -9.81 -21.94 -0.51
C ARG A 152 -10.71 -20.73 -0.27
N TYR A 153 -10.21 -19.72 0.44
CA TYR A 153 -10.98 -18.51 0.77
C TYR A 153 -11.26 -17.67 -0.47
N THR A 154 -10.28 -17.58 -1.37
CA THR A 154 -10.45 -16.92 -2.68
C THR A 154 -11.50 -17.63 -3.53
N ALA A 155 -11.45 -18.96 -3.62
CA ALA A 155 -12.44 -19.76 -4.34
C ALA A 155 -13.85 -19.57 -3.77
N TYR A 156 -13.99 -19.53 -2.44
CA TYR A 156 -15.25 -19.21 -1.80
C TYR A 156 -15.75 -17.80 -2.18
N ALA A 157 -14.91 -16.77 -2.07
CA ALA A 157 -15.27 -15.40 -2.41
C ALA A 157 -15.74 -15.27 -3.87
N LYS A 158 -15.13 -16.04 -4.78
CA LYS A 158 -15.52 -16.12 -6.19
C LYS A 158 -16.87 -16.80 -6.37
N ALA A 159 -17.07 -17.95 -5.72
CA ALA A 159 -18.35 -18.67 -5.75
C ALA A 159 -19.51 -17.85 -5.17
N GLN A 160 -19.24 -16.97 -4.21
CA GLN A 160 -20.24 -16.06 -3.63
C GLN A 160 -20.38 -14.72 -4.39
N GLY A 161 -19.60 -14.49 -5.45
CA GLY A 161 -19.65 -13.23 -6.22
C GLY A 161 -19.10 -11.99 -5.50
N ILE A 162 -18.45 -12.14 -4.34
CA ILE A 162 -17.91 -11.03 -3.54
C ILE A 162 -16.46 -10.68 -3.92
N TYR A 163 -15.79 -11.56 -4.69
CA TYR A 163 -14.36 -11.44 -4.97
C TYR A 163 -13.96 -10.13 -5.65
N ALA A 164 -14.73 -9.65 -6.64
CA ALA A 164 -14.37 -8.44 -7.39
C ALA A 164 -14.41 -7.18 -6.49
N ALA A 165 -15.41 -7.10 -5.60
CA ALA A 165 -15.49 -6.03 -4.61
C ALA A 165 -14.33 -6.13 -3.61
N TRP A 166 -14.10 -7.33 -3.07
CA TRP A 166 -13.00 -7.60 -2.17
C TRP A 166 -11.64 -7.22 -2.77
N GLN A 167 -11.37 -7.57 -4.04
CA GLN A 167 -10.11 -7.21 -4.71
C GLN A 167 -9.91 -5.70 -4.79
N ARG A 168 -10.94 -4.96 -5.22
CA ARG A 168 -10.90 -3.51 -5.31
C ARG A 168 -10.59 -2.88 -3.94
N ASP A 169 -11.23 -3.39 -2.89
CA ASP A 169 -11.13 -2.83 -1.55
C ASP A 169 -9.81 -3.23 -0.86
N ASN A 170 -9.09 -4.25 -1.37
CA ASN A 170 -7.82 -4.75 -0.82
C ASN A 170 -6.62 -4.57 -1.78
N GLN A 171 -6.71 -3.67 -2.76
CA GLN A 171 -5.72 -3.53 -3.84
C GLN A 171 -4.29 -3.30 -3.34
N ALA A 172 -4.08 -2.49 -2.29
CA ALA A 172 -2.74 -2.23 -1.74
C ALA A 172 -2.07 -3.50 -1.21
N THR A 173 -2.83 -4.35 -0.50
CA THR A 173 -2.37 -5.66 -0.02
C THR A 173 -2.05 -6.59 -1.18
N LEU A 174 -2.91 -6.62 -2.19
CA LEU A 174 -2.71 -7.44 -3.38
C LEU A 174 -1.50 -7.01 -4.21
N ASN A 175 -1.21 -5.72 -4.29
CA ASN A 175 -0.01 -5.20 -4.96
C ASN A 175 1.25 -5.74 -4.28
N VAL A 176 1.35 -5.67 -2.95
CA VAL A 176 2.50 -6.21 -2.21
C VAL A 176 2.65 -7.72 -2.43
N LEU A 177 1.54 -8.47 -2.37
CA LEU A 177 1.58 -9.90 -2.66
C LEU A 177 2.00 -10.18 -4.12
N THR A 178 1.58 -9.34 -5.05
CA THR A 178 1.97 -9.45 -6.47
C THR A 178 3.46 -9.18 -6.66
N ASP A 179 4.02 -8.17 -5.99
CA ASP A 179 5.45 -7.82 -6.06
C ASP A 179 6.34 -8.96 -5.54
N ILE A 180 5.84 -9.79 -4.63
CA ILE A 180 6.55 -10.97 -4.10
C ILE A 180 6.16 -12.29 -4.78
N GLY A 181 5.46 -12.21 -5.92
CA GLY A 181 5.22 -13.33 -6.83
C GLY A 181 3.86 -14.01 -6.73
N PHE A 182 2.91 -13.53 -5.92
CA PHE A 182 1.54 -14.04 -5.96
C PHE A 182 0.82 -13.52 -7.20
N ARG A 183 -0.11 -14.31 -7.74
CA ARG A 183 -0.96 -13.93 -8.87
C ARG A 183 -2.38 -14.31 -8.54
N PHE A 184 -3.28 -13.34 -8.67
CA PHE A 184 -4.70 -13.48 -8.33
C PHE A 184 -5.51 -13.50 -9.63
N GLY A 185 -6.03 -14.68 -10.01
CA GLY A 185 -6.79 -14.84 -11.26
C GLY A 185 -8.05 -13.97 -11.27
N SER A 186 -8.20 -13.13 -12.29
CA SER A 186 -9.27 -12.13 -12.40
C SER A 186 -10.35 -12.46 -13.43
N LYS A 187 -10.12 -13.35 -14.42
CA LYS A 187 -11.10 -13.83 -15.43
C LYS A 187 -10.68 -15.17 -16.08
N GLY A 188 -11.63 -15.93 -16.63
CA GLY A 188 -11.38 -17.14 -17.43
C GLY A 188 -11.31 -18.45 -16.63
N THR A 189 -10.75 -19.52 -17.22
CA THR A 189 -10.52 -20.82 -16.53
C THR A 189 -9.61 -20.71 -15.31
N ASP A 190 -8.78 -19.67 -15.28
CA ASP A 190 -7.81 -19.39 -14.22
C ASP A 190 -8.44 -18.50 -13.12
N ALA A 191 -9.71 -18.12 -13.30
CA ALA A 191 -10.44 -17.30 -12.35
C ALA A 191 -10.67 -17.98 -11.02
N ALA A 192 -10.32 -19.26 -10.80
CA ALA A 192 -10.38 -19.91 -9.49
C ALA A 192 -9.08 -19.78 -8.67
N ASP A 193 -7.97 -19.44 -9.32
CA ASP A 193 -6.67 -19.80 -8.79
C ASP A 193 -5.88 -18.62 -8.22
N VAL A 194 -5.11 -18.92 -7.17
CA VAL A 194 -4.00 -18.10 -6.71
C VAL A 194 -2.74 -18.86 -7.08
N PHE A 195 -1.93 -18.27 -7.97
CA PHE A 195 -0.67 -18.85 -8.43
C PHE A 195 0.51 -18.15 -7.78
N ILE A 196 1.65 -18.85 -7.75
CA ILE A 196 2.93 -18.28 -7.34
C ILE A 196 3.85 -18.36 -8.55
N SER A 197 4.27 -17.21 -9.07
CA SER A 197 5.32 -17.17 -10.09
C SER A 197 6.63 -17.63 -9.47
N HIS A 198 7.24 -18.65 -10.07
CA HIS A 198 8.63 -18.97 -9.81
C HIS A 198 9.44 -18.08 -10.74
N ASP A 199 10.03 -17.00 -10.20
CA ASP A 199 11.13 -16.36 -10.91
C ASP A 199 12.31 -17.34 -10.85
N GLU A 200 12.59 -17.98 -11.99
CA GLU A 200 13.89 -18.58 -12.24
C GLU A 200 14.88 -17.43 -12.43
N SER A 201 15.65 -17.11 -11.39
CA SER A 201 16.86 -16.30 -11.46
C SER A 201 18.08 -17.19 -11.28
#